data_AF-A0A918SX30-F1
#
_entry.id   AF-A0A918SX30-F1
#
_cell.length_a   1.000
_cell.length_b   1.000
_cell.length_c   1.000
_cell.angle_alpha   90.00
_cell.angle_beta   90.00
_cell.angle_gamma   90.00
#
_symmetry.space_group_name_H-M   'P 1'
#
loop_
_entity.id
_entity.type
_entity.pdbx_description
1 polymer ?
#
loop_
_entity_poly.entity_id
_entity_poly.type
_entity_poly.pdbx_seq_one_letter_code
_entity_poly.pdbx_strand_id
1 'polypeptide(L)'
;MPTVPRYGVPGVPARVTPNVRIDDSGAQHMRQAGTAIASGLQDMAGVASQIARHQQDKANTALQMRVENDLATIQNTLLQDPERGAFARQGENGFGLEKQVLPEWDKQVSTIVRRLPNHLQPWGQQQASQRRQLAEKQLMRHSLQQGDSVLVQQSEALQKNARNAAALNYWDPERVDHEIARGMVAIDRVLDLQGADAITRQAKRAEYASATQRQVLERVLLDDPMQARNALGRSASA
;
A
#
# COMPACT_ATOMS: atom_id res chain seq x y z
N MET A 1 16.10 44.90 -126.34
CA MET A 1 16.29 44.68 -124.89
C MET A 1 14.94 44.30 -124.28
N PRO A 2 14.85 43.25 -123.44
CA PRO A 2 13.58 42.80 -122.85
C PRO A 2 13.28 43.56 -121.55
N THR A 3 12.00 43.86 -121.30
CA THR A 3 11.49 44.47 -120.06
C THR A 3 10.53 43.49 -119.37
N VAL A 4 10.77 43.24 -118.08
CA VAL A 4 10.10 42.22 -117.25
C VAL A 4 8.89 42.84 -116.52
N PRO A 5 7.74 42.13 -116.36
CA PRO A 5 6.52 42.67 -115.77
C PRO A 5 6.52 42.63 -114.24
N ARG A 6 5.84 43.61 -113.61
CA ARG A 6 5.50 43.60 -112.18
C ARG A 6 4.00 43.42 -112.00
N TYR A 7 3.60 42.37 -111.29
CA TYR A 7 2.21 42.13 -110.88
C TYR A 7 1.90 42.89 -109.59
N GLY A 8 0.75 43.59 -109.59
CA GLY A 8 0.19 44.27 -108.42
C GLY A 8 -0.49 43.30 -107.45
N VAL A 9 -0.34 43.56 -106.15
CA VAL A 9 -0.91 42.75 -105.07
C VAL A 9 -2.33 43.26 -104.73
N PRO A 10 -3.35 42.40 -104.55
CA PRO A 10 -4.72 42.82 -104.23
C PRO A 10 -4.90 43.24 -102.77
N GLY A 11 -5.63 44.33 -102.52
CA GLY A 11 -6.11 44.73 -101.19
C GLY A 11 -7.48 44.13 -100.85
N VAL A 12 -7.70 43.74 -99.60
CA VAL A 12 -8.97 43.24 -99.04
C VAL A 12 -9.40 44.15 -97.88
N PRO A 13 -10.68 44.58 -97.79
CA PRO A 13 -11.14 45.55 -96.79
C PRO A 13 -11.33 44.97 -95.38
N ALA A 14 -11.14 45.84 -94.38
CA ALA A 14 -11.22 45.55 -92.95
C ALA A 14 -12.66 45.25 -92.48
N ARG A 15 -12.82 44.16 -91.71
CA ARG A 15 -14.05 43.80 -90.98
C ARG A 15 -13.91 44.22 -89.52
N VAL A 16 -14.87 45.00 -89.03
CA VAL A 16 -14.99 45.45 -87.63
C VAL A 16 -15.29 44.25 -86.72
N THR A 17 -14.53 44.07 -85.65
CA THR A 17 -14.78 43.05 -84.60
C THR A 17 -15.46 43.64 -83.37
N PRO A 18 -16.26 42.85 -82.62
CA PRO A 18 -17.03 43.34 -81.48
C PRO A 18 -16.16 43.60 -80.24
N ASN A 19 -16.55 44.60 -79.46
CA ASN A 19 -15.87 45.02 -78.23
C ASN A 19 -16.00 43.95 -77.13
N VAL A 20 -14.88 43.38 -76.66
CA VAL A 20 -14.85 42.44 -75.53
C VAL A 20 -14.85 43.25 -74.24
N ARG A 21 -15.92 43.15 -73.44
CA ARG A 21 -15.90 43.57 -72.03
C ARG A 21 -15.12 42.51 -71.25
N ILE A 22 -14.05 42.94 -70.58
CA ILE A 22 -13.30 42.10 -69.64
C ILE A 22 -14.18 41.94 -68.39
N ASP A 23 -14.60 40.71 -68.13
CA ASP A 23 -15.31 40.33 -66.92
C ASP A 23 -14.28 40.06 -65.81
N ASP A 24 -14.44 40.71 -64.66
CA ASP A 24 -13.54 40.67 -63.50
C ASP A 24 -13.72 39.39 -62.65
N SER A 25 -14.43 38.40 -63.19
CA SER A 25 -14.77 37.12 -62.55
C SER A 25 -13.55 36.27 -62.20
N GLY A 26 -12.43 36.41 -62.91
CA GLY A 26 -11.18 35.71 -62.60
C GLY A 26 -10.52 36.11 -61.27
N ALA A 27 -10.59 37.39 -60.89
CA ALA A 27 -10.00 37.89 -59.65
C ALA A 27 -10.85 37.55 -58.42
N GLN A 28 -12.18 37.45 -58.58
CA GLN A 28 -13.10 37.03 -57.52
C GLN A 28 -13.02 35.51 -57.27
N HIS A 29 -12.87 34.70 -58.32
CA HIS A 29 -12.71 33.25 -58.18
C HIS A 29 -11.36 32.84 -57.56
N MET A 30 -10.27 33.56 -57.84
CA MET A 30 -8.98 33.31 -57.17
C MET A 30 -8.98 33.70 -55.69
N ARG A 31 -9.69 34.79 -55.31
CA ARG A 31 -9.83 35.18 -53.90
C ARG A 31 -10.68 34.17 -53.11
N GLN A 32 -11.78 33.68 -53.70
CA GLN A 32 -12.62 32.65 -53.09
C GLN A 32 -11.92 31.29 -52.99
N ALA A 33 -11.13 30.90 -54.00
CA ALA A 33 -10.31 29.70 -53.96
C ALA A 33 -9.20 29.80 -52.89
N GLY A 34 -8.55 30.96 -52.75
CA GLY A 34 -7.57 31.22 -51.70
C GLY A 34 -8.16 31.14 -50.29
N THR A 35 -9.38 31.68 -50.09
CA THR A 35 -10.07 31.58 -48.79
C THR A 35 -10.59 30.18 -48.49
N ALA A 36 -11.07 29.43 -49.48
CA ALA A 36 -11.58 28.06 -49.30
C ALA A 36 -10.44 27.04 -49.02
N ILE A 37 -9.28 27.22 -49.66
CA ILE A 37 -8.07 26.43 -49.38
C ILE A 37 -7.51 26.80 -47.99
N ALA A 38 -7.51 28.09 -47.62
CA ALA A 38 -7.06 28.53 -46.30
C ALA A 38 -7.97 28.04 -45.15
N SER A 39 -9.30 28.06 -45.33
CA SER A 39 -10.24 27.53 -44.34
C SER A 39 -10.16 26.00 -44.24
N GLY A 40 -10.01 25.27 -45.36
CA GLY A 40 -9.80 23.82 -45.36
C GLY A 40 -8.49 23.38 -44.69
N LEU A 41 -7.41 24.15 -44.84
CA LEU A 41 -6.14 23.93 -44.12
C LEU A 41 -6.27 24.19 -42.61
N GLN A 42 -7.04 25.20 -42.20
CA GLN A 42 -7.32 25.47 -40.78
C GLN A 42 -8.17 24.36 -40.13
N ASP A 43 -9.17 23.84 -40.84
CA ASP A 43 -10.01 22.73 -40.36
C ASP A 43 -9.20 21.42 -40.24
N MET A 44 -8.35 21.10 -41.22
CA MET A 44 -7.44 19.95 -41.13
C MET A 44 -6.40 20.10 -40.01
N ALA A 45 -5.86 21.31 -39.78
CA ALA A 45 -4.97 21.58 -38.66
C ALA A 45 -5.68 21.40 -37.30
N GLY A 46 -6.95 21.80 -37.21
CA GLY A 46 -7.82 21.57 -36.05
C GLY A 46 -8.01 20.08 -35.77
N VAL A 47 -8.35 19.28 -36.77
CA VAL A 47 -8.52 17.81 -36.64
C VAL A 47 -7.21 17.11 -36.25
N ALA A 48 -6.08 17.47 -36.87
CA ALA A 48 -4.77 16.92 -36.52
C ALA A 48 -4.39 17.24 -35.06
N SER A 49 -4.68 18.45 -34.60
CA SER A 49 -4.44 18.86 -33.21
C SER A 49 -5.31 18.09 -32.21
N GLN A 50 -6.57 17.81 -32.55
CA GLN A 50 -7.48 17.03 -31.72
C GLN A 50 -7.06 15.56 -31.63
N ILE A 51 -6.64 14.96 -32.75
CA ILE A 51 -6.13 13.58 -32.78
C ILE A 51 -4.85 13.47 -31.95
N ALA A 52 -3.93 14.45 -32.08
CA ALA A 52 -2.70 14.49 -31.29
C ALA A 52 -2.97 14.60 -29.78
N ARG A 53 -3.90 15.48 -29.36
CA ARG A 53 -4.34 15.59 -27.95
C ARG A 53 -4.98 14.30 -27.46
N HIS A 54 -5.90 13.72 -28.24
CA HIS A 54 -6.55 12.47 -27.87
C HIS A 54 -5.56 11.32 -27.72
N GLN A 55 -4.52 11.27 -28.56
CA GLN A 55 -3.47 10.26 -28.45
C GLN A 55 -2.57 10.51 -27.24
N GLN A 56 -2.26 11.76 -26.89
CA GLN A 56 -1.56 12.11 -25.65
C GLN A 56 -2.39 11.74 -24.42
N ASP A 57 -3.69 12.01 -24.42
CA ASP A 57 -4.59 11.66 -23.31
C ASP A 57 -4.65 10.15 -23.11
N LYS A 58 -4.77 9.38 -24.20
CA LYS A 58 -4.69 7.91 -24.15
C LYS A 58 -3.37 7.42 -23.58
N ALA A 59 -2.24 8.02 -24.00
CA ALA A 59 -0.92 7.68 -23.48
C ALA A 59 -0.79 8.01 -21.98
N ASN A 60 -1.29 9.17 -21.55
CA ASN A 60 -1.30 9.56 -20.14
C ASN A 60 -2.14 8.61 -19.29
N THR A 61 -3.34 8.26 -19.74
CA THR A 61 -4.20 7.27 -19.06
C THR A 61 -3.53 5.91 -18.96
N ALA A 62 -2.88 5.43 -20.03
CA ALA A 62 -2.15 4.17 -20.01
C ALA A 62 -0.97 4.21 -19.01
N LEU A 63 -0.25 5.34 -18.91
CA LEU A 63 0.80 5.54 -17.91
C LEU A 63 0.23 5.55 -16.48
N GLN A 64 -0.90 6.20 -16.27
CA GLN A 64 -1.57 6.21 -14.97
C GLN A 64 -1.99 4.79 -14.54
N MET A 65 -2.62 4.03 -15.45
CA MET A 65 -2.97 2.63 -15.18
C MET A 65 -1.74 1.77 -14.86
N ARG A 66 -0.62 1.98 -15.56
CA ARG A 66 0.63 1.29 -15.26
C ARG A 66 1.12 1.61 -13.85
N VAL A 67 1.14 2.88 -13.46
CA VAL A 67 1.56 3.30 -12.12
C VAL A 67 0.67 2.68 -11.04
N GLU A 68 -0.64 2.66 -11.23
CA GLU A 68 -1.56 2.00 -10.29
C GLU A 68 -1.24 0.51 -10.13
N ASN A 69 -0.98 -0.18 -11.24
CA ASN A 69 -0.58 -1.59 -11.22
C ASN A 69 0.77 -1.77 -10.51
N ASP A 70 1.77 -0.96 -10.83
CA ASP A 70 3.10 -1.04 -10.22
C ASP A 70 3.01 -0.78 -8.70
N LEU A 71 2.26 0.23 -8.27
CA LEU A 71 2.03 0.51 -6.85
C LEU A 71 1.28 -0.63 -6.15
N ALA A 72 0.29 -1.23 -6.80
CA ALA A 72 -0.42 -2.38 -6.26
C ALA A 72 0.50 -3.61 -6.13
N THR A 73 1.38 -3.85 -7.11
CA THR A 73 2.38 -4.91 -7.05
C THR A 73 3.34 -4.70 -5.88
N ILE A 74 3.89 -3.49 -5.72
CA ILE A 74 4.76 -3.17 -4.57
C ILE A 74 4.03 -3.46 -3.26
N GLN A 75 2.79 -3.00 -3.14
CA GLN A 75 1.98 -3.21 -1.95
C GLN A 75 1.76 -4.69 -1.64
N ASN A 76 1.38 -5.47 -2.65
CA ASN A 76 1.14 -6.89 -2.47
C ASN A 76 2.43 -7.64 -2.10
N THR A 77 3.55 -7.35 -2.77
CA THR A 77 4.83 -7.98 -2.47
C THR A 77 5.33 -7.64 -1.07
N LEU A 78 5.22 -6.37 -0.65
CA LEU A 78 5.74 -5.96 0.66
C LEU A 78 4.83 -6.37 1.82
N LEU A 79 3.52 -6.40 1.61
CA LEU A 79 2.55 -6.64 2.70
C LEU A 79 2.00 -8.06 2.71
N GLN A 80 1.61 -8.59 1.55
CA GLN A 80 0.76 -9.78 1.41
C GLN A 80 1.51 -11.02 0.92
N ASP A 81 2.77 -10.90 0.51
CA ASP A 81 3.56 -12.06 0.09
C ASP A 81 3.61 -13.10 1.22
N PRO A 82 3.26 -14.37 0.95
CA PRO A 82 3.06 -15.37 2.00
C PRO A 82 4.35 -15.81 2.69
N GLU A 83 5.51 -15.60 2.05
CA GLU A 83 6.80 -16.01 2.60
C GLU A 83 7.58 -14.84 3.20
N ARG A 84 7.48 -13.66 2.57
CA ARG A 84 8.36 -12.50 2.86
C ARG A 84 7.59 -11.24 3.23
N GLY A 85 6.27 -11.22 2.99
CA GLY A 85 5.41 -10.09 3.25
C GLY A 85 5.32 -9.78 4.74
N ALA A 86 5.03 -8.52 5.05
CA ALA A 86 4.94 -8.05 6.42
C ALA A 86 3.89 -8.80 7.25
N PHE A 87 2.75 -9.16 6.65
CA PHE A 87 1.68 -9.86 7.36
C PHE A 87 1.94 -11.35 7.57
N ALA A 88 2.91 -11.94 6.87
CA ALA A 88 3.38 -13.30 7.15
C ALA A 88 4.27 -13.37 8.39
N ARG A 89 4.81 -12.24 8.87
CA ARG A 89 5.71 -12.21 10.03
C ARG A 89 4.92 -12.29 11.33
N GLN A 90 5.34 -13.21 12.19
CA GLN A 90 4.71 -13.53 13.47
C GLN A 90 5.67 -13.36 14.63
N GLY A 91 5.10 -13.23 15.83
CA GLY A 91 5.87 -13.09 17.05
C GLY A 91 6.71 -11.81 17.05
N GLU A 92 7.94 -11.90 17.58
CA GLU A 92 8.86 -10.76 17.64
C GLU A 92 9.26 -10.21 16.26
N ASN A 93 9.27 -11.06 15.23
CA ASN A 93 9.51 -10.63 13.85
C ASN A 93 8.39 -9.73 13.30
N GLY A 94 7.23 -9.72 13.96
CA GLY A 94 6.11 -8.84 13.67
C GLY A 94 6.21 -7.45 14.29
N PHE A 95 7.27 -7.13 15.04
CA PHE A 95 7.38 -5.86 15.75
C PHE A 95 7.93 -4.73 14.88
N GLY A 96 7.32 -3.54 14.99
CA GLY A 96 7.81 -2.32 14.36
C GLY A 96 7.93 -2.43 12.83
N LEU A 97 7.03 -3.19 12.21
CA LEU A 97 7.10 -3.50 10.78
C LEU A 97 7.05 -2.26 9.90
N GLU A 98 6.41 -1.18 10.35
CA GLU A 98 6.39 0.10 9.65
C GLU A 98 7.81 0.64 9.41
N LYS A 99 8.71 0.50 10.39
CA LYS A 99 10.11 0.94 10.26
C LYS A 99 10.93 0.04 9.33
N GLN A 100 10.51 -1.21 9.18
CA GLN A 100 11.19 -2.21 8.34
C GLN A 100 10.73 -2.14 6.88
N VAL A 101 9.44 -1.87 6.65
CA VAL A 101 8.79 -2.00 5.34
C VAL A 101 8.68 -0.67 4.60
N LEU A 102 8.35 0.42 5.30
CA LEU A 102 8.13 1.72 4.64
C LEU A 102 9.37 2.30 3.93
N PRO A 103 10.62 2.10 4.42
CA PRO A 103 11.80 2.55 3.67
C PRO A 103 11.93 1.87 2.30
N GLU A 104 11.62 0.58 2.20
CA GLU A 104 11.67 -0.16 0.94
C GLU A 104 10.52 0.25 0.00
N TRP A 105 9.33 0.50 0.56
CA TRP A 105 8.22 1.13 -0.17
C TRP A 105 8.66 2.47 -0.80
N ASP A 106 9.20 3.37 0.02
CA ASP A 106 9.58 4.72 -0.40
C ASP A 106 10.65 4.67 -1.51
N LYS A 107 11.60 3.74 -1.40
CA LYS A 107 12.62 3.47 -2.43
C LYS A 107 12.01 3.01 -3.75
N GLN A 108 11.14 2.00 -3.74
CA GLN A 108 10.52 1.46 -4.96
C GLN A 108 9.60 2.48 -5.63
N VAL A 109 8.79 3.20 -4.86
CA VAL A 109 7.93 4.28 -5.36
C VAL A 109 8.75 5.38 -6.03
N SER A 110 9.86 5.80 -5.41
CA SER A 110 10.70 6.86 -5.99
C SER A 110 11.22 6.51 -7.38
N THR A 111 11.42 5.22 -7.66
CA THR A 111 11.86 4.73 -8.97
C THR A 111 10.73 4.82 -10.01
N ILE A 112 9.49 4.49 -9.62
CA ILE A 112 8.31 4.61 -10.49
C ILE A 112 8.04 6.07 -10.82
N VAL A 113 7.96 6.93 -9.80
CA VAL A 113 7.58 8.34 -9.99
C VAL A 113 8.60 9.08 -10.86
N ARG A 114 9.91 8.87 -10.65
CA ARG A 114 10.95 9.53 -11.48
C ARG A 114 10.92 9.14 -12.96
N ARG A 115 10.32 8.00 -13.31
CA ARG A 115 10.16 7.55 -14.70
C ARG A 115 8.94 8.17 -15.40
N LEU A 116 8.07 8.85 -14.66
CA LEU A 116 6.91 9.52 -15.23
C LEU A 116 7.28 10.85 -15.89
N PRO A 117 6.55 11.25 -16.95
CA PRO A 117 6.58 12.62 -17.44
C PRO A 117 6.33 13.63 -16.32
N ASN A 118 7.03 14.76 -16.37
CA ASN A 118 6.99 15.77 -15.29
C ASN A 118 5.57 16.21 -14.89
N HIS A 119 4.64 16.29 -15.83
CA HIS A 119 3.24 16.66 -15.55
C HIS A 119 2.44 15.58 -14.81
N LEU A 120 2.88 14.32 -14.84
CA LEU A 120 2.25 13.19 -14.13
C LEU A 120 2.91 12.86 -12.80
N GLN A 121 4.11 13.37 -12.53
CA GLN A 121 4.82 13.09 -11.28
C GLN A 121 4.03 13.51 -10.02
N PRO A 122 3.38 14.69 -9.96
CA PRO A 122 2.58 15.07 -8.79
C PRO A 122 1.43 14.11 -8.52
N TRP A 123 0.75 13.67 -9.59
CA TRP A 123 -0.33 12.68 -9.50
C TRP A 123 0.20 11.33 -8.99
N GLY A 124 1.32 10.84 -9.53
CA GLY A 124 1.93 9.57 -9.11
C GLY A 124 2.37 9.61 -7.64
N GLN A 125 2.97 10.71 -7.20
CA GLN A 125 3.36 10.92 -5.82
C GLN A 125 2.14 10.94 -4.88
N GLN A 126 1.04 11.56 -5.31
CA GLN A 126 -0.20 11.60 -4.54
C GLN A 126 -0.79 10.19 -4.36
N GLN A 127 -0.84 9.38 -5.42
CA GLN A 127 -1.34 8.00 -5.33
C GLN A 127 -0.48 7.14 -4.40
N ALA A 128 0.84 7.24 -4.54
CA ALA A 128 1.77 6.51 -3.69
C ALA A 128 1.64 6.92 -2.21
N SER A 129 1.45 8.21 -1.92
CA SER A 129 1.26 8.71 -0.56
C SER A 129 -0.02 8.18 0.09
N GLN A 130 -1.13 8.12 -0.66
CA GLN A 130 -2.40 7.59 -0.14
C GLN A 130 -2.26 6.12 0.24
N ARG A 131 -1.66 5.32 -0.64
CA ARG A 131 -1.42 3.89 -0.39
C ARG A 131 -0.45 3.68 0.77
N ARG A 132 0.62 4.48 0.87
CA ARG A 132 1.57 4.44 1.98
C ARG A 132 0.89 4.65 3.33
N GLN A 133 0.02 5.66 3.44
CA GLN A 133 -0.72 5.94 4.68
C GLN A 133 -1.64 4.79 5.09
N LEU A 134 -2.29 4.12 4.13
CA LEU A 134 -3.10 2.95 4.40
C LEU A 134 -2.24 1.76 4.83
N ALA A 135 -1.13 1.51 4.15
CA ALA A 135 -0.16 0.47 4.49
C ALA A 135 0.39 0.66 5.90
N GLU A 136 0.81 1.88 6.25
CA GLU A 136 1.34 2.24 7.57
C GLU A 136 0.34 1.91 8.69
N LYS A 137 -0.94 2.29 8.53
CA LYS A 137 -1.99 1.94 9.50
C LYS A 137 -2.18 0.44 9.66
N GLN A 138 -2.12 -0.32 8.56
CA GLN A 138 -2.26 -1.77 8.60
C GLN A 138 -1.06 -2.44 9.26
N LEU A 139 0.16 -1.99 8.94
CA LEU A 139 1.42 -2.46 9.53
C LEU A 139 1.44 -2.23 11.05
N MET A 140 1.08 -1.02 11.49
CA MET A 140 1.00 -0.70 12.93
C MET A 140 0.00 -1.61 13.65
N ARG A 141 -1.20 -1.81 13.06
CA ARG A 141 -2.21 -2.69 13.65
C ARG A 141 -1.71 -4.12 13.79
N HIS A 142 -1.11 -4.68 12.72
CA HIS A 142 -0.56 -6.04 12.76
C HIS A 142 0.57 -6.14 13.78
N SER A 143 1.47 -5.15 13.82
CA SER A 143 2.57 -5.12 14.80
C SER A 143 2.06 -5.09 16.24
N LEU A 144 1.01 -4.33 16.53
CA LEU A 144 0.40 -4.31 17.86
C LEU A 144 -0.21 -5.67 18.21
N GLN A 145 -0.96 -6.28 17.27
CA GLN A 145 -1.55 -7.61 17.47
C GLN A 145 -0.48 -8.69 17.73
N GLN A 146 0.66 -8.64 17.03
CA GLN A 146 1.77 -9.54 17.30
C GLN A 146 2.41 -9.26 18.67
N GLY A 147 2.54 -7.99 19.06
CA GLY A 147 3.01 -7.59 20.40
C GLY A 147 2.16 -8.17 21.52
N ASP A 148 0.85 -8.00 21.40
CA ASP A 148 -0.13 -8.53 22.35
C ASP A 148 -0.07 -10.05 22.44
N SER A 149 0.00 -10.73 21.30
CA SER A 149 0.13 -12.19 21.23
C SER A 149 1.42 -12.69 21.91
N VAL A 150 2.56 -12.05 21.64
CA VAL A 150 3.84 -12.40 22.29
C VAL A 150 3.77 -12.19 23.79
N LEU A 151 3.18 -11.07 24.25
CA LEU A 151 3.03 -10.81 25.68
C LEU A 151 2.21 -11.91 26.38
N VAL A 152 1.10 -12.33 25.78
CA VAL A 152 0.26 -13.42 26.30
C VAL A 152 1.06 -14.72 26.35
N GLN A 153 1.72 -15.12 25.26
CA GLN A 153 2.51 -16.35 25.20
C GLN A 153 3.65 -16.37 26.23
N GLN A 154 4.38 -15.26 26.37
CA GLN A 154 5.47 -15.13 27.34
C GLN A 154 4.94 -15.14 28.78
N SER A 155 3.78 -14.54 29.02
CA SER A 155 3.11 -14.60 30.32
C SER A 155 2.73 -16.04 30.69
N GLU A 156 2.11 -16.80 29.77
CA GLU A 156 1.76 -18.20 30.00
C GLU A 156 2.99 -19.08 30.27
N ALA A 157 4.06 -18.89 29.49
CA ALA A 157 5.32 -19.58 29.69
C ALA A 157 5.93 -19.26 31.07
N LEU A 158 5.94 -17.98 31.47
CA LEU A 158 6.44 -17.55 32.78
C LEU A 158 5.60 -18.12 33.93
N GLN A 159 4.27 -18.09 33.83
CA GLN A 159 3.35 -18.68 34.80
C GLN A 159 3.57 -20.18 34.98
N LYS A 160 3.79 -20.91 33.89
CA LYS A 160 4.08 -22.36 33.91
C LYS A 160 5.44 -22.63 34.55
N ASN A 161 6.46 -21.87 34.18
CA ASN A 161 7.81 -22.05 34.73
C ASN A 161 7.86 -21.72 36.23
N ALA A 162 7.19 -20.65 36.66
CA ALA A 162 7.08 -20.29 38.07
C ALA A 162 6.34 -21.36 38.88
N ARG A 163 5.23 -21.90 38.36
CA ARG A 163 4.52 -23.03 39.00
C ARG A 163 5.40 -24.26 39.18
N ASN A 164 6.12 -24.64 38.12
CA ASN A 164 7.04 -25.78 38.18
C ASN A 164 8.18 -25.52 39.17
N ALA A 165 8.73 -24.30 39.20
CA ALA A 165 9.76 -23.92 40.15
C ALA A 165 9.24 -23.96 41.60
N ALA A 166 8.03 -23.49 41.86
CA ALA A 166 7.38 -23.60 43.17
C ALA A 166 7.25 -25.07 43.59
N ALA A 167 6.72 -25.92 42.71
CA ALA A 167 6.58 -27.36 42.99
C ALA A 167 7.94 -28.03 43.26
N LEU A 168 8.98 -27.70 42.48
CA LEU A 168 10.32 -28.23 42.67
C LEU A 168 11.01 -27.74 43.95
N ASN A 169 10.55 -26.64 44.56
CA ASN A 169 11.11 -26.10 45.79
C ASN A 169 10.09 -26.19 46.94
N TYR A 170 9.25 -27.23 46.94
CA TYR A 170 8.14 -27.38 47.90
C TYR A 170 8.57 -27.36 49.38
N TRP A 171 9.82 -27.70 49.68
CA TRP A 171 10.38 -27.71 51.03
C TRP A 171 10.75 -26.32 51.55
N ASP A 172 10.73 -25.30 50.70
CA ASP A 172 11.05 -23.92 51.03
C ASP A 172 9.81 -23.03 50.78
N PRO A 173 9.01 -22.75 51.83
CA PRO A 173 7.79 -21.96 51.70
C PRO A 173 8.03 -20.54 51.17
N GLU A 174 9.13 -19.88 51.56
CA GLU A 174 9.43 -18.54 51.08
C GLU A 174 9.72 -18.55 49.58
N ARG A 175 10.43 -19.59 49.10
CA ARG A 175 10.67 -19.78 47.67
C ARG A 175 9.39 -20.06 46.90
N VAL A 176 8.47 -20.85 47.46
CA VAL A 176 7.15 -21.11 46.86
C VAL A 176 6.36 -19.81 46.72
N ASP A 177 6.26 -19.01 47.78
CA ASP A 177 5.54 -17.74 47.76
C ASP A 177 6.15 -16.73 46.75
N HIS A 178 7.48 -16.70 46.66
CA HIS A 178 8.18 -15.89 45.67
C HIS A 178 7.80 -16.26 44.23
N GLU A 179 7.78 -17.55 43.90
CA GLU A 179 7.41 -18.01 42.55
C GLU A 179 5.91 -17.80 42.27
N ILE A 180 5.04 -17.96 43.27
CA ILE A 180 3.62 -17.58 43.16
C ILE A 180 3.48 -16.09 42.79
N ALA A 181 4.18 -15.21 43.50
CA ALA A 181 4.15 -13.78 43.22
C ALA A 181 4.69 -13.45 41.81
N ARG A 182 5.77 -14.11 41.39
CA ARG A 182 6.34 -13.97 40.04
C ARG A 182 5.34 -14.35 38.94
N GLY A 183 4.60 -15.44 39.13
CA GLY A 183 3.53 -15.82 38.22
C GLY A 183 2.35 -14.85 38.21
N MET A 184 1.97 -14.32 39.37
CA MET A 184 0.92 -13.28 39.45
C MET A 184 1.30 -12.01 38.69
N VAL A 185 2.56 -11.57 38.77
CA VAL A 185 3.05 -10.41 37.97
C VAL A 185 2.82 -10.66 36.48
N ALA A 186 3.07 -11.89 36.00
CA ALA A 186 2.83 -12.24 34.60
C ALA A 186 1.34 -12.16 34.22
N ILE A 187 0.46 -12.66 35.09
CA ILE A 187 -1.00 -12.57 34.92
C ILE A 187 -1.42 -11.11 34.82
N ASP A 188 -0.92 -10.28 35.73
CA ASP A 188 -1.27 -8.86 35.77
C ASP A 188 -0.95 -8.12 34.48
N ARG A 189 0.18 -8.44 33.82
CA ARG A 189 0.53 -7.82 32.53
C ARG A 189 -0.49 -8.12 31.42
N VAL A 190 -1.04 -9.33 31.41
CA VAL A 190 -2.09 -9.70 30.44
C VAL A 190 -3.43 -9.05 30.81
N LEU A 191 -3.75 -8.98 32.10
CA LEU A 191 -4.95 -8.32 32.58
C LEU A 191 -4.95 -6.81 32.33
N ASP A 192 -3.78 -6.16 32.42
CA ASP A 192 -3.61 -4.75 32.05
C ASP A 192 -3.91 -4.53 30.57
N LEU A 193 -3.41 -5.41 29.70
CA LEU A 193 -3.70 -5.38 28.26
C LEU A 193 -5.20 -5.53 27.98
N GLN A 194 -5.89 -6.38 28.75
CA GLN A 194 -7.33 -6.63 28.60
C GLN A 194 -8.22 -5.57 29.25
N GLY A 195 -7.64 -4.62 30.00
CA GLY A 195 -8.41 -3.64 30.77
C GLY A 195 -9.26 -4.27 31.87
N ALA A 196 -8.80 -5.38 32.46
CA ALA A 196 -9.55 -6.12 33.47
C ALA A 196 -9.72 -5.31 34.76
N ASP A 197 -10.92 -5.39 35.35
CA ASP A 197 -11.26 -4.74 36.60
C ASP A 197 -10.63 -5.43 37.83
N ALA A 198 -10.75 -4.78 39.00
CA ALA A 198 -10.14 -5.27 40.24
C ALA A 198 -10.68 -6.63 40.69
N ILE A 199 -11.98 -6.91 40.47
CA ILE A 199 -12.60 -8.17 40.90
C ILE A 199 -12.08 -9.31 40.02
N THR A 200 -12.09 -9.12 38.69
CA THR A 200 -11.52 -10.10 37.75
C THR A 200 -10.05 -10.39 38.06
N ARG A 201 -9.27 -9.35 38.38
CA ARG A 201 -7.87 -9.49 38.75
C ARG A 201 -7.67 -10.31 40.02
N GLN A 202 -8.43 -10.01 41.08
CA GLN A 202 -8.35 -10.76 42.33
C GLN A 202 -8.72 -12.23 42.12
N ALA A 203 -9.78 -12.51 41.36
CA ALA A 203 -10.21 -13.86 41.04
C ALA A 203 -9.12 -14.65 40.29
N LYS A 204 -8.52 -14.04 39.25
CA LYS A 204 -7.45 -14.69 38.46
C LYS A 204 -6.18 -14.96 39.26
N ARG A 205 -5.80 -14.04 40.16
CA ARG A 205 -4.67 -14.27 41.09
C ARG A 205 -4.97 -15.41 42.07
N ALA A 206 -6.16 -15.45 42.65
CA ALA A 206 -6.57 -16.52 43.57
C ALA A 206 -6.62 -17.89 42.88
N GLU A 207 -7.15 -17.94 41.65
CA GLU A 207 -7.15 -19.14 40.80
C GLU A 207 -5.72 -19.66 40.58
N TYR A 208 -4.80 -18.78 40.18
CA TYR A 208 -3.40 -19.15 39.95
C TYR A 208 -2.68 -19.62 41.22
N ALA A 209 -2.85 -18.90 42.34
CA ALA A 209 -2.26 -19.27 43.62
C ALA A 209 -2.73 -20.68 44.04
N SER A 210 -4.04 -20.92 43.97
CA SER A 210 -4.66 -22.20 44.33
C SER A 210 -4.15 -23.33 43.45
N ALA A 211 -4.04 -23.10 42.14
CA ALA A 211 -3.50 -24.09 41.20
C ALA A 211 -2.02 -24.40 41.50
N THR A 212 -1.23 -23.39 41.84
CA THR A 212 0.20 -23.55 42.19
C THR A 212 0.36 -24.34 43.48
N GLN A 213 -0.38 -23.97 44.53
CA GLN A 213 -0.36 -24.66 45.83
C GLN A 213 -0.81 -26.11 45.69
N ARG A 214 -1.83 -26.41 44.86
CA ARG A 214 -2.24 -27.78 44.56
C ARG A 214 -1.07 -28.59 43.97
N GLN A 215 -0.37 -28.04 42.99
CA GLN A 215 0.78 -28.71 42.36
C GLN A 215 1.94 -28.94 43.36
N VAL A 216 2.17 -27.98 44.26
CA VAL A 216 3.15 -28.12 45.37
C VAL A 216 2.73 -29.27 46.28
N LEU A 217 1.47 -29.34 46.70
CA LEU A 217 0.95 -30.42 47.56
C LEU A 217 1.00 -31.79 46.87
N GLU A 218 0.67 -31.86 45.58
CA GLU A 218 0.82 -33.07 44.78
C GLU A 218 2.28 -33.54 44.74
N ARG A 219 3.24 -32.61 44.65
CA ARG A 219 4.66 -32.94 44.71
C ARG A 219 5.08 -33.47 46.09
N VAL A 220 4.62 -32.83 47.17
CA VAL A 220 4.85 -33.29 48.55
C VAL A 220 4.31 -34.71 48.75
N LEU A 221 3.09 -34.99 48.25
CA LEU A 221 2.44 -36.31 48.32
C LEU A 221 3.26 -37.41 47.63
N LEU A 222 3.90 -37.08 46.50
CA LEU A 222 4.71 -38.02 45.72
C LEU A 222 6.08 -38.29 46.36
N ASP A 223 6.73 -37.27 46.92
CA ASP A 223 8.07 -37.38 47.49
C ASP A 223 8.05 -37.89 48.96
N ASP A 224 7.02 -37.58 49.75
CA ASP A 224 6.85 -38.08 51.13
C ASP A 224 5.35 -38.17 51.55
N PRO A 225 4.70 -39.34 51.40
CA PRO A 225 3.27 -39.51 51.66
C PRO A 225 2.85 -39.29 53.12
N MET A 226 3.78 -39.33 54.08
CA MET A 226 3.50 -39.08 55.50
C MET A 226 3.49 -37.57 55.84
N GLN A 227 4.32 -36.74 55.19
CA GLN A 227 4.26 -35.28 55.35
C GLN A 227 2.98 -34.68 54.78
N ALA A 228 2.51 -35.20 53.64
CA ALA A 228 1.31 -34.68 53.00
C ALA A 228 0.03 -34.89 53.84
N ARG A 229 -0.07 -35.99 54.60
CA ARG A 229 -1.17 -36.20 55.55
C ARG A 229 -1.19 -35.12 56.65
N ASN A 230 -0.03 -34.66 57.10
CA ASN A 230 0.06 -33.60 58.11
C ASN A 230 -0.29 -32.21 57.55
N ALA A 231 0.02 -31.94 56.27
CA ALA A 231 -0.37 -30.70 55.60
C ALA A 231 -1.89 -30.63 55.35
N LEU A 232 -2.50 -31.72 54.86
CA LEU A 232 -3.95 -31.82 54.65
C LEU A 232 -4.76 -31.73 55.95
N GLY A 233 -4.23 -32.25 57.06
CA GLY A 233 -4.87 -32.15 58.38
C GLY A 233 -4.97 -30.71 58.92
N ARG A 234 -3.99 -29.84 58.60
CA ARG A 234 -4.01 -28.42 59.01
C ARG A 234 -4.95 -27.57 58.16
N SER A 235 -5.12 -27.88 56.88
CA SER A 235 -6.10 -27.19 56.01
C SER A 235 -7.55 -27.57 56.29
N ALA A 236 -7.81 -28.66 57.02
CA ALA A 236 -9.16 -29.10 57.41
C ALA A 236 -9.58 -28.59 58.80
N SER A 237 -8.67 -27.94 59.54
CA SER A 237 -8.89 -27.43 60.89
C SER A 237 -8.82 -25.88 60.99
N ALA A 238 -8.77 -25.21 59.84
CA ALA A 238 -8.93 -23.75 59.67
C ALA A 238 -10.13 -23.48 58.77
#